data_AF-A0A3S1CNQ3-F1
#
_entry.id   AF-A0A3S1CNQ3-F1
#
_cell.length_a   1.000
_cell.length_b   1.000
_cell.length_c   1.000
_cell.angle_alpha   90.00
_cell.angle_beta   90.00
_cell.angle_gamma   90.00
#
_symmetry.space_group_name_H-M   'P 1'
#
loop_
_entity.id
_entity.type
_entity.pdbx_description
1 polymer ?
#
loop_
_entity_poly.entity_id
_entity_poly.type
_entity_poly.pdbx_seq_one_letter_code
_entity_poly.pdbx_strand_id
1 'polypeptide(L)'
;MNALDLIGAAGAAALEERLQGLGSDSGTARFMLDRLTGPQVAAIVRQLVSDPSIQSRVKIAVPRALVDGQGLPETVITDERTVAWRHAECDRPALLIANTDDDQGASLHDVTLIGAKELKDGAAFWVLPASDGLGLPQEHVDAWQVALKALSSVDEWPLAQLSNYVSMTREAVEGMSLPVADALGWALPALQLPRDTGYFRSQRPKDLQQQSRWRRLYDKLIADRRPLLSKQRPNRQLIEAEELRDQFETVRDEIAAELHPTIEAFIASPAGWREETERLAELEWEQDNI
;
A
#
# COMPACT_ATOMS: atom_id res chain seq x y z
N MET A 1 -2.30 12.38 -6.33
CA MET A 1 -2.65 11.01 -6.78
C MET A 1 -3.14 10.28 -5.56
N ASN A 2 -4.36 9.75 -5.54
CA ASN A 2 -4.90 9.08 -4.34
C ASN A 2 -4.46 7.60 -4.27
N ALA A 3 -4.76 6.94 -3.15
CA ALA A 3 -4.41 5.53 -2.92
C ALA A 3 -4.93 4.59 -4.01
N LEU A 4 -6.14 4.80 -4.52
CA LEU A 4 -6.73 3.94 -5.56
C LEU A 4 -6.07 4.19 -6.92
N ASP A 5 -5.73 5.43 -7.25
CA ASP A 5 -4.97 5.78 -8.46
C ASP A 5 -3.60 5.10 -8.45
N LEU A 6 -2.94 5.05 -7.29
CA LEU A 6 -1.65 4.36 -7.10
C LEU A 6 -1.78 2.84 -7.31
N ILE A 7 -2.86 2.20 -6.85
CA ILE A 7 -3.12 0.79 -7.15
C ILE A 7 -3.24 0.59 -8.67
N GLY A 8 -3.95 1.50 -9.35
CA GLY A 8 -4.09 1.47 -10.80
C GLY A 8 -2.74 1.55 -11.51
N ALA A 9 -1.91 2.52 -11.13
CA ALA A 9 -0.57 2.71 -11.71
C ALA A 9 0.35 1.53 -11.42
N ALA A 10 0.33 1.00 -10.19
CA ALA A 10 1.12 -0.17 -9.81
C ALA A 10 0.72 -1.42 -10.59
N GLY A 11 -0.58 -1.65 -10.78
CA GLY A 11 -1.07 -2.77 -11.60
C GLY A 11 -0.71 -2.63 -13.08
N ALA A 12 -0.74 -1.41 -13.61
CA ALA A 12 -0.31 -1.14 -14.97
C ALA A 12 1.20 -1.41 -15.16
N ALA A 13 2.04 -0.87 -14.27
CA ALA A 13 3.48 -1.10 -14.28
C ALA A 13 3.83 -2.59 -14.14
N ALA A 14 3.14 -3.31 -13.25
CA ALA A 14 3.31 -4.74 -13.06
C ALA A 14 2.96 -5.56 -14.31
N LEU A 15 1.91 -5.18 -15.04
CA LEU A 15 1.56 -5.83 -16.31
C LEU A 15 2.60 -5.50 -17.40
N GLU A 16 3.01 -4.24 -17.49
CA GLU A 16 3.96 -3.78 -18.50
C GLU A 16 5.32 -4.50 -18.38
N GLU A 17 5.85 -4.64 -17.17
CA GLU A 17 7.08 -5.39 -16.90
C GLU A 17 6.99 -6.83 -17.44
N ARG A 18 5.85 -7.50 -17.19
CA ARG A 18 5.61 -8.87 -17.67
C ARG A 18 5.47 -8.93 -19.19
N LEU A 19 4.85 -7.92 -19.80
CA LEU A 19 4.71 -7.82 -21.25
C LEU A 19 6.06 -7.59 -21.95
N GLN A 20 7.03 -6.93 -21.32
CA GLN A 20 8.38 -6.76 -21.88
C GLN A 20 9.15 -8.09 -21.91
N GLY A 21 8.85 -9.02 -21.00
CA GLY A 21 9.43 -10.36 -20.98
C GLY A 21 8.87 -11.35 -22.01
N LEU A 22 7.84 -10.97 -22.77
CA LEU A 22 7.24 -11.86 -23.77
C LEU A 22 8.13 -11.95 -25.03
N GLY A 23 8.61 -13.16 -25.33
CA GLY A 23 9.31 -13.46 -26.57
C GLY A 23 8.37 -13.50 -27.78
N SER A 24 8.89 -13.22 -28.97
CA SER A 24 8.11 -13.18 -30.22
C SER A 24 7.49 -14.52 -30.64
N ASP A 25 7.97 -15.65 -30.09
CA ASP A 25 7.46 -17.00 -30.36
C ASP A 25 6.54 -17.54 -29.25
N SER A 26 6.22 -16.70 -28.24
CA SER A 26 5.24 -17.08 -27.22
C SER A 26 3.83 -16.98 -27.80
N GLY A 27 3.01 -18.04 -27.64
CA GLY A 27 1.57 -17.96 -27.94
C GLY A 27 0.88 -16.88 -27.08
N THR A 28 -0.45 -16.82 -27.10
CA THR A 28 -1.18 -15.83 -26.29
C THR A 28 -0.81 -15.92 -24.80
N ALA A 29 -0.16 -14.88 -24.27
CA ALA A 29 0.12 -14.74 -22.86
C ALA A 29 -1.16 -14.44 -22.07
N ARG A 30 -1.32 -15.03 -20.89
CA ARG A 30 -2.53 -14.87 -20.08
C ARG A 30 -2.17 -14.34 -18.69
N PHE A 31 -2.81 -13.24 -18.34
CA PHE A 31 -2.64 -12.55 -17.07
C PHE A 31 -3.97 -12.49 -16.31
N MET A 32 -3.91 -12.56 -14.99
CA MET A 32 -5.10 -12.49 -14.14
C MET A 32 -4.90 -11.48 -13.01
N LEU A 33 -5.82 -10.52 -12.91
CA LEU A 33 -5.99 -9.70 -11.71
C LEU A 33 -6.63 -10.57 -10.64
N ASP A 34 -5.81 -11.04 -9.69
CA ASP A 34 -6.20 -12.09 -8.74
C ASP A 34 -6.62 -11.51 -7.38
N ARG A 35 -7.84 -11.84 -6.96
CA ARG A 35 -8.40 -11.50 -5.63
C ARG A 35 -8.34 -10.01 -5.28
N LEU A 36 -8.45 -9.16 -6.30
CA LEU A 36 -8.57 -7.72 -6.13
C LEU A 36 -10.04 -7.32 -6.02
N THR A 37 -10.32 -6.25 -5.29
CA THR A 37 -11.70 -5.74 -5.20
C THR A 37 -12.13 -5.08 -6.51
N GLY A 38 -13.44 -4.97 -6.74
CA GLY A 38 -13.99 -4.31 -7.94
C GLY A 38 -13.39 -2.92 -8.22
N PRO A 39 -13.31 -2.02 -7.21
CA PRO A 39 -12.65 -0.72 -7.38
C PRO A 39 -11.17 -0.81 -7.75
N GLN A 40 -10.41 -1.76 -7.17
CA GLN A 40 -8.99 -1.97 -7.48
C GLN A 40 -8.80 -2.46 -8.91
N VAL A 41 -9.58 -3.45 -9.34
CA VAL A 41 -9.60 -3.93 -10.73
C VAL A 41 -9.93 -2.79 -11.69
N ALA A 42 -10.96 -2.01 -11.39
CA ALA A 42 -11.35 -0.89 -12.23
C ALA A 42 -10.29 0.22 -12.29
N ALA A 43 -9.56 0.48 -11.20
CA ALA A 43 -8.46 1.43 -11.21
C ALA A 43 -7.32 0.98 -12.15
N ILE A 44 -6.94 -0.30 -12.10
CA ILE A 44 -5.91 -0.87 -12.98
C ILE A 44 -6.39 -0.82 -14.44
N VAL A 45 -7.60 -1.31 -14.72
CA VAL A 45 -8.12 -1.35 -16.09
C VAL A 45 -8.25 0.05 -16.69
N ARG A 46 -8.64 1.07 -15.91
CA ARG A 46 -8.67 2.46 -16.41
C ARG A 46 -7.31 2.94 -16.89
N GLN A 47 -6.24 2.66 -16.14
CA GLN A 47 -4.88 3.01 -16.54
C GLN A 47 -4.48 2.29 -17.83
N LEU A 48 -4.74 0.99 -17.92
CA LEU A 48 -4.42 0.19 -19.11
C LEU A 48 -5.19 0.63 -20.36
N VAL A 49 -6.46 0.99 -20.21
CA VAL A 49 -7.30 1.48 -21.29
C VAL A 49 -6.87 2.87 -21.74
N SER A 50 -6.33 3.70 -20.84
CA SER A 50 -5.81 5.01 -21.26
C SER A 50 -4.53 4.95 -22.10
N ASP A 51 -3.84 3.80 -22.14
CA ASP A 51 -2.61 3.61 -22.92
C ASP A 51 -2.87 2.86 -24.25
N PRO A 52 -2.77 3.55 -25.41
CA PRO A 52 -2.96 2.93 -26.73
C PRO A 52 -1.95 1.80 -27.03
N SER A 53 -0.74 1.86 -26.47
CA SER A 53 0.29 0.85 -26.68
C SER A 53 -0.11 -0.48 -26.02
N ILE A 54 -0.70 -0.42 -24.83
CA ILE A 54 -1.27 -1.56 -24.13
C ILE A 54 -2.50 -2.08 -24.86
N GLN A 55 -3.42 -1.19 -25.28
CA GLN A 55 -4.62 -1.63 -25.99
C GLN A 55 -4.30 -2.42 -27.27
N SER A 56 -3.22 -2.10 -27.96
CA SER A 56 -2.80 -2.83 -29.16
C SER A 56 -2.27 -4.24 -28.87
N ARG A 57 -1.81 -4.50 -27.64
CA ARG A 57 -1.12 -5.74 -27.24
C ARG A 57 -1.94 -6.63 -26.32
N VAL A 58 -2.87 -6.06 -25.56
CA VAL A 58 -3.60 -6.74 -24.49
C VAL A 58 -5.09 -6.67 -24.76
N LYS A 59 -5.75 -7.82 -24.82
CA LYS A 59 -7.21 -7.93 -24.75
C LYS A 59 -7.61 -7.96 -23.29
N ILE A 60 -8.55 -7.12 -22.89
CA ILE A 60 -9.00 -7.05 -21.50
C ILE A 60 -10.44 -7.55 -21.44
N ALA A 61 -10.71 -8.48 -20.52
CA ALA A 61 -12.04 -9.03 -20.29
C ALA A 61 -12.27 -9.20 -18.78
N VAL A 62 -12.86 -8.20 -18.14
CA VAL A 62 -13.19 -8.23 -16.71
C VAL A 62 -14.68 -8.54 -16.47
N PRO A 63 -15.02 -9.41 -15.51
CA PRO A 63 -16.41 -9.79 -15.27
C PRO A 63 -17.28 -8.59 -14.86
N ARG A 64 -18.44 -8.41 -15.51
CA ARG A 64 -19.38 -7.32 -15.20
C ARG A 64 -19.77 -7.29 -13.73
N ALA A 65 -20.06 -8.46 -13.16
CA ALA A 65 -20.43 -8.60 -11.74
C ALA A 65 -19.36 -8.08 -10.75
N LEU A 66 -18.09 -8.00 -11.18
CA LEU A 66 -17.00 -7.50 -10.35
C LEU A 66 -16.85 -5.97 -10.43
N VAL A 67 -17.12 -5.39 -11.60
CA VAL A 67 -16.81 -3.98 -11.90
C VAL A 67 -18.05 -3.13 -12.17
N ASP A 68 -19.25 -3.65 -11.84
CA ASP A 68 -20.49 -2.92 -12.03
C ASP A 68 -20.46 -1.57 -11.29
N GLY A 69 -20.99 -0.54 -11.95
CA GLY A 69 -20.95 0.84 -11.44
C GLY A 69 -19.56 1.50 -11.39
N GLN A 70 -18.47 0.87 -11.84
CA GLN A 70 -17.12 1.45 -11.80
C GLN A 70 -16.75 2.30 -13.04
N GLY A 71 -17.67 2.47 -13.99
CA GLY A 71 -17.49 3.35 -15.15
C GLY A 71 -16.45 2.87 -16.18
N LEU A 72 -16.21 1.56 -16.27
CA LEU A 72 -15.37 0.98 -17.32
C LEU A 72 -16.12 0.91 -18.67
N PRO A 73 -15.42 1.01 -19.82
CA PRO A 73 -16.06 0.88 -21.12
C PRO A 73 -16.54 -0.56 -21.37
N GLU A 74 -17.69 -0.71 -22.03
CA GLU A 74 -18.25 -2.04 -22.36
C GLU A 74 -17.29 -2.94 -23.16
N THR A 75 -16.35 -2.36 -23.91
CA THR A 75 -15.37 -3.10 -24.71
C THR A 75 -14.38 -3.94 -23.90
N VAL A 76 -14.24 -3.69 -22.58
CA VAL A 76 -13.37 -4.46 -21.69
C VAL A 76 -14.13 -5.30 -20.67
N ILE A 77 -15.47 -5.24 -20.71
CA ILE A 77 -16.36 -5.94 -19.78
C ILE A 77 -16.87 -7.22 -20.46
N THR A 78 -17.01 -8.28 -19.67
CA THR A 78 -17.55 -9.57 -20.12
C THR A 78 -18.59 -10.10 -19.15
N ASP A 79 -19.60 -10.79 -19.69
CA ASP A 79 -20.58 -11.57 -18.91
C ASP A 79 -20.20 -13.06 -18.83
N GLU A 80 -19.21 -13.49 -19.63
CA GLU A 80 -18.63 -14.84 -19.56
C GLU A 80 -17.82 -15.06 -18.28
N ARG A 81 -17.81 -16.32 -17.80
CA ARG A 81 -17.00 -16.73 -16.65
C ARG A 81 -15.51 -16.73 -16.99
N THR A 82 -14.66 -16.49 -15.99
CA THR A 82 -13.18 -16.53 -16.13
C THR A 82 -12.68 -17.81 -16.81
N VAL A 83 -13.34 -18.96 -16.58
CA VAL A 83 -13.03 -20.25 -17.22
C VAL A 83 -13.17 -20.25 -18.75
N ALA A 84 -14.13 -19.49 -19.30
CA ALA A 84 -14.34 -19.41 -20.75
C ALA A 84 -13.17 -18.69 -21.44
N TRP A 85 -12.59 -17.70 -20.77
CA TRP A 85 -11.47 -16.92 -21.30
C TRP A 85 -10.10 -17.63 -21.18
N ARG A 86 -10.00 -18.71 -20.38
CA ARG A 86 -8.73 -19.45 -20.17
C ARG A 86 -8.14 -20.03 -21.46
N HIS A 87 -8.98 -20.48 -22.38
CA HIS A 87 -8.56 -21.07 -23.66
C HIS A 87 -9.15 -20.34 -24.86
N ALA A 88 -9.80 -19.19 -24.63
CA ALA A 88 -10.34 -18.38 -25.70
C ALA A 88 -9.21 -17.98 -26.66
N GLU A 89 -9.52 -18.04 -27.96
CA GLU A 89 -8.65 -17.45 -28.97
C GLU A 89 -8.52 -15.95 -28.71
N CYS A 90 -7.29 -15.46 -28.80
CA CYS A 90 -6.98 -14.07 -28.61
C CYS A 90 -6.30 -13.54 -29.86
N ASP A 91 -6.92 -12.52 -30.44
CA ASP A 91 -6.44 -11.74 -31.56
C ASP A 91 -5.30 -10.79 -31.18
N ARG A 92 -4.88 -10.80 -29.91
CA ARG A 92 -3.80 -9.99 -29.36
C ARG A 92 -2.73 -10.86 -28.68
N PRO A 93 -1.48 -10.40 -28.59
CA PRO A 93 -0.39 -11.11 -27.92
C PRO A 93 -0.69 -11.52 -26.48
N ALA A 94 -1.51 -10.75 -25.76
CA ALA A 94 -1.87 -11.03 -24.38
C ALA A 94 -3.38 -10.89 -24.10
N LEU A 95 -3.86 -11.62 -23.09
CA LEU A 95 -5.21 -11.54 -22.54
C LEU A 95 -5.13 -11.30 -21.04
N LEU A 96 -5.80 -10.25 -20.56
CA LEU A 96 -5.96 -9.90 -19.15
C LEU A 96 -7.39 -10.19 -18.71
N ILE A 97 -7.53 -11.00 -17.67
CA ILE A 97 -8.81 -11.33 -17.03
C ILE A 97 -8.78 -10.98 -15.54
N ALA A 98 -9.93 -11.05 -14.87
CA ALA A 98 -10.03 -10.86 -13.43
C ALA A 98 -10.89 -11.95 -12.78
N ASN A 99 -10.65 -12.22 -11.50
CA ASN A 99 -11.46 -13.10 -10.66
C ASN A 99 -11.54 -12.56 -9.22
N THR A 100 -12.45 -13.16 -8.44
CA THR A 100 -12.58 -12.91 -6.99
C THR A 100 -12.60 -14.17 -6.13
N ASP A 101 -12.67 -15.37 -6.74
CA ASP A 101 -12.92 -16.63 -6.00
C ASP A 101 -11.68 -17.52 -5.81
N ASP A 102 -11.63 -18.16 -4.64
CA ASP A 102 -10.60 -19.10 -4.18
C ASP A 102 -10.61 -20.45 -4.93
N ASP A 103 -11.77 -20.90 -5.40
CA ASP A 103 -12.00 -22.23 -5.98
C ASP A 103 -11.43 -22.45 -7.39
N GLN A 104 -10.81 -21.41 -7.96
CA GLN A 104 -10.26 -21.46 -9.31
C GLN A 104 -8.74 -21.70 -9.35
N GLY A 105 -8.07 -21.66 -8.19
CA GLY A 105 -6.60 -21.72 -8.07
C GLY A 105 -5.94 -23.03 -8.50
N ALA A 106 -6.63 -24.16 -8.37
CA ALA A 106 -6.03 -25.49 -8.53
C ALA A 106 -5.78 -25.95 -9.98
N SER A 107 -6.09 -25.12 -10.99
CA SER A 107 -5.99 -25.49 -12.42
C SER A 107 -5.43 -24.38 -13.33
N LEU A 108 -4.60 -23.48 -12.78
CA LEU A 108 -4.09 -22.26 -13.44
C LEU A 108 -2.62 -22.35 -13.90
N HIS A 109 -2.13 -23.51 -14.35
CA HIS A 109 -0.71 -23.66 -14.70
C HIS A 109 -0.21 -22.70 -15.82
N ASP A 110 -1.09 -22.19 -16.68
CA ASP A 110 -0.73 -21.32 -17.82
C ASP A 110 -1.15 -19.84 -17.66
N VAL A 111 -1.48 -19.38 -16.44
CA VAL A 111 -1.89 -17.99 -16.18
C VAL A 111 -0.95 -17.31 -15.19
N THR A 112 -0.44 -16.14 -15.56
CA THR A 112 0.40 -15.32 -14.67
C THR A 112 -0.48 -14.41 -13.80
N LEU A 113 -0.33 -14.50 -12.49
CA LEU A 113 -1.13 -13.70 -11.54
C LEU A 113 -0.54 -12.29 -11.34
N ILE A 114 -1.45 -11.35 -11.12
CA ILE A 114 -1.21 -9.97 -10.69
C ILE A 114 -2.21 -9.71 -9.54
N GLY A 115 -1.91 -10.25 -8.36
CA GLY A 115 -2.68 -10.05 -7.15
C GLY A 115 -1.97 -9.14 -6.15
N ALA A 116 -2.54 -9.01 -4.96
CA ALA A 116 -1.96 -8.19 -3.90
C ALA A 116 -0.53 -8.59 -3.55
N LYS A 117 -0.19 -9.89 -3.61
CA LYS A 117 1.18 -10.36 -3.35
C LYS A 117 2.15 -9.83 -4.40
N GLU A 118 1.87 -10.05 -5.68
CA GLU A 118 2.76 -9.66 -6.76
C GLU A 118 2.93 -8.15 -6.85
N LEU A 119 1.88 -7.38 -6.53
CA LEU A 119 1.98 -5.92 -6.46
C LEU A 119 2.86 -5.47 -5.28
N LYS A 120 2.75 -6.11 -4.11
CA LYS A 120 3.56 -5.77 -2.93
C LYS A 120 5.05 -6.10 -3.10
N ASP A 121 5.38 -7.11 -3.91
CA ASP A 121 6.76 -7.53 -4.17
C ASP A 121 7.53 -6.52 -5.05
N GLY A 122 6.83 -5.77 -5.91
CA GLY A 122 7.43 -4.78 -6.79
C GLY A 122 7.38 -3.36 -6.22
N ALA A 123 8.32 -2.99 -5.36
CA ALA A 123 8.40 -1.65 -4.78
C ALA A 123 8.45 -0.52 -5.84
N ALA A 124 9.10 -0.76 -6.98
CA ALA A 124 9.17 0.18 -8.10
C ALA A 124 7.80 0.49 -8.70
N PHE A 125 6.87 -0.48 -8.72
CA PHE A 125 5.51 -0.28 -9.24
C PHE A 125 4.74 0.82 -8.50
N TRP A 126 5.10 1.07 -7.24
CA TRP A 126 4.47 2.09 -6.40
C TRP A 126 5.25 3.39 -6.38
N VAL A 127 6.56 3.29 -6.14
CA VAL A 127 7.40 4.47 -5.90
C VAL A 127 7.63 5.27 -7.18
N LEU A 128 7.76 4.63 -8.34
CA LEU A 128 7.98 5.37 -9.59
C LEU A 128 6.77 6.25 -9.94
N PRO A 129 5.53 5.74 -9.99
CA PRO A 129 4.36 6.62 -10.16
C PRO A 129 4.18 7.63 -9.02
N ALA A 130 4.45 7.24 -7.78
CA ALA A 130 4.31 8.13 -6.63
C ALA A 130 5.33 9.27 -6.60
N SER A 131 6.51 9.08 -7.18
CA SER A 131 7.57 10.10 -7.27
C SER A 131 7.49 10.97 -8.52
N ASP A 132 6.68 10.57 -9.51
CA ASP A 132 6.52 11.32 -10.75
C ASP A 132 6.04 12.76 -10.49
N GLY A 133 6.67 13.72 -11.16
CA GLY A 133 6.39 15.15 -10.99
C GLY A 133 6.89 15.79 -9.68
N LEU A 134 7.48 15.04 -8.74
CA LEU A 134 7.97 15.60 -7.48
C LEU A 134 9.36 16.25 -7.57
N GLY A 135 10.08 16.06 -8.68
CA GLY A 135 11.44 16.60 -8.85
C GLY A 135 12.47 16.01 -7.89
N LEU A 136 12.20 14.83 -7.33
CA LEU A 136 13.11 14.15 -6.40
C LEU A 136 14.39 13.67 -7.12
N PRO A 137 15.58 13.85 -6.53
CA PRO A 137 16.78 13.20 -7.02
C PRO A 137 16.64 11.67 -6.99
N GLN A 138 17.25 11.00 -7.97
CA GLN A 138 17.14 9.54 -8.14
C GLN A 138 17.53 8.76 -6.87
N GLU A 139 18.55 9.22 -6.14
CA GLU A 139 18.98 8.58 -4.89
C GLU A 139 17.88 8.52 -3.82
N HIS A 140 16.98 9.52 -3.79
CA HIS A 140 15.84 9.55 -2.87
C HIS A 140 14.71 8.64 -3.34
N VAL A 141 14.49 8.54 -4.65
CA VAL A 141 13.55 7.59 -5.25
C VAL A 141 14.01 6.15 -4.97
N ASP A 142 15.30 5.87 -5.12
CA ASP A 142 15.91 4.57 -4.82
C ASP A 142 15.79 4.24 -3.33
N ALA A 143 16.08 5.20 -2.44
CA ALA A 143 15.92 5.03 -1.00
C ALA A 143 14.46 4.73 -0.61
N TRP A 144 13.49 5.40 -1.24
CA TRP A 144 12.06 5.12 -1.01
C TRP A 144 11.70 3.70 -1.47
N GLN A 145 12.20 3.24 -2.63
CA GLN A 145 12.01 1.86 -3.08
C GLN A 145 12.59 0.84 -2.09
N VAL A 146 13.80 1.08 -1.58
CA VAL A 146 14.43 0.21 -0.57
C VAL A 146 13.61 0.18 0.72
N ALA A 147 13.11 1.33 1.16
CA ALA A 147 12.25 1.44 2.33
C ALA A 147 10.94 0.67 2.15
N LEU A 148 10.26 0.84 1.02
CA LEU A 148 8.99 0.15 0.73
C LEU A 148 9.19 -1.37 0.59
N LYS A 149 10.29 -1.79 -0.05
CA LYS A 149 10.67 -3.21 -0.13
C LYS A 149 10.95 -3.82 1.24
N ALA A 150 11.57 -3.04 2.14
CA ALA A 150 11.77 -3.48 3.52
C ALA A 150 10.43 -3.58 4.26
N LEU A 151 9.54 -2.58 4.12
CA LEU A 151 8.21 -2.57 4.72
C LEU A 151 7.38 -3.80 4.31
N SER A 152 7.32 -4.11 3.01
CA SER A 152 6.61 -5.30 2.50
C SER A 152 7.15 -6.62 3.05
N SER A 153 8.37 -6.63 3.61
CA SER A 153 9.04 -7.83 4.10
C SER A 153 8.92 -8.07 5.62
N VAL A 154 8.45 -7.07 6.38
CA VAL A 154 8.37 -7.15 7.86
C VAL A 154 7.02 -7.63 8.38
N ASP A 155 5.94 -7.40 7.63
CA ASP A 155 4.58 -7.75 8.04
C ASP A 155 3.68 -7.94 6.82
N GLU A 156 2.50 -8.52 7.03
CA GLU A 156 1.49 -8.69 6.00
C GLU A 156 0.57 -7.46 5.94
N TRP A 157 0.88 -6.56 5.01
CA TRP A 157 0.06 -5.36 4.79
C TRP A 157 -1.09 -5.64 3.82
N PRO A 158 -2.34 -5.26 4.17
CA PRO A 158 -3.41 -5.11 3.19
C PRO A 158 -2.98 -4.15 2.08
N LEU A 159 -3.34 -4.46 0.83
CA LEU A 159 -2.98 -3.64 -0.33
C LEU A 159 -3.46 -2.18 -0.18
N ALA A 160 -4.64 -1.98 0.41
CA ALA A 160 -5.20 -0.66 0.71
C ALA A 160 -4.32 0.14 1.69
N GLN A 161 -3.76 -0.49 2.74
CA GLN A 161 -2.86 0.20 3.67
C GLN A 161 -1.54 0.60 2.99
N LEU A 162 -0.96 -0.30 2.19
CA LEU A 162 0.28 0.01 1.47
C LEU A 162 0.08 1.17 0.48
N SER A 163 -1.01 1.14 -0.29
CA SER A 163 -1.32 2.22 -1.23
C SER A 163 -1.59 3.55 -0.53
N ASN A 164 -2.29 3.53 0.61
CA ASN A 164 -2.52 4.73 1.42
C ASN A 164 -1.21 5.30 1.99
N TYR A 165 -0.32 4.43 2.47
CA TYR A 165 1.00 4.84 2.98
C TYR A 165 1.84 5.55 1.90
N VAL A 166 1.87 5.01 0.68
CA VAL A 166 2.57 5.62 -0.45
C VAL A 166 1.91 6.94 -0.88
N SER A 167 0.56 7.00 -0.89
CA SER A 167 -0.20 8.22 -1.19
C SER A 167 0.11 9.34 -0.20
N MET A 168 0.01 9.04 1.09
CA MET A 168 0.31 10.00 2.16
C MET A 168 1.77 10.45 2.15
N THR A 169 2.70 9.53 1.85
CA THR A 169 4.12 9.89 1.68
C THR A 169 4.31 10.88 0.52
N ARG A 170 3.66 10.64 -0.64
CA ARG A 170 3.69 11.58 -1.76
C ARG A 170 3.13 12.95 -1.35
N GLU A 171 1.95 12.97 -0.72
CA GLU A 171 1.27 14.20 -0.31
C GLU A 171 2.12 15.03 0.66
N ALA A 172 2.80 14.38 1.61
CA ALA A 172 3.76 15.02 2.50
C ALA A 172 4.96 15.64 1.75
N VAL A 173 5.50 14.94 0.75
CA VAL A 173 6.59 15.50 -0.08
C VAL A 173 6.09 16.69 -0.90
N GLU A 174 4.94 16.54 -1.57
CA GLU A 174 4.39 17.52 -2.52
C GLU A 174 3.83 18.76 -1.82
N GLY A 175 2.97 18.57 -0.81
CA GLY A 175 2.23 19.63 -0.15
C GLY A 175 2.95 20.25 1.05
N MET A 176 3.80 19.48 1.75
CA MET A 176 4.50 19.93 2.95
C MET A 176 6.01 20.11 2.74
N SER A 177 6.52 19.79 1.55
CA SER A 177 7.96 19.86 1.23
C SER A 177 8.83 19.04 2.19
N LEU A 178 8.29 17.95 2.74
CA LEU A 178 9.05 17.06 3.62
C LEU A 178 10.07 16.25 2.82
N PRO A 179 11.32 16.08 3.31
CA PRO A 179 12.24 15.08 2.77
C PRO A 179 11.59 13.69 2.81
N VAL A 180 11.95 12.82 1.85
CA VAL A 180 11.36 11.47 1.75
C VAL A 180 11.40 10.69 3.06
N ALA A 181 12.51 10.73 3.80
CA ALA A 181 12.63 10.05 5.09
C ALA A 181 11.61 10.57 6.13
N ASP A 182 11.38 11.88 6.15
CA ASP A 182 10.44 12.51 7.07
C ASP A 182 8.99 12.23 6.64
N ALA A 183 8.71 12.29 5.33
CA ALA A 183 7.42 11.96 4.76
C ALA A 183 7.00 10.50 5.06
N LEU A 184 7.96 9.56 5.02
CA LEU A 184 7.73 8.16 5.41
C LEU A 184 7.36 8.03 6.90
N GLY A 185 7.94 8.86 7.78
CA GLY A 185 7.62 8.91 9.20
C GLY A 185 6.25 9.56 9.47
N TRP A 186 5.95 10.61 8.72
CA TRP A 186 4.67 11.32 8.76
C TRP A 186 3.49 10.43 8.34
N ALA A 187 3.71 9.57 7.34
CA ALA A 187 2.68 8.68 6.78
C ALA A 187 2.41 7.40 7.60
N LEU A 188 3.17 7.14 8.68
CA LEU A 188 3.03 5.93 9.52
C LEU A 188 1.59 5.60 9.97
N PRO A 189 0.69 6.56 10.24
CA PRO A 189 -0.71 6.26 10.59
C PRO A 189 -1.45 5.43 9.53
N ALA A 190 -1.09 5.53 8.26
CA ALA A 190 -1.65 4.71 7.18
C ALA A 190 -1.43 3.19 7.39
N LEU A 191 -0.39 2.84 8.17
CA LEU A 191 0.01 1.49 8.53
C LEU A 191 -0.45 1.09 9.94
N GLN A 192 -1.30 1.91 10.57
CA GLN A 192 -1.68 1.75 11.97
C GLN A 192 -0.47 1.79 12.93
N LEU A 193 0.51 2.60 12.57
CA LEU A 193 1.67 2.92 13.37
C LEU A 193 1.59 4.39 13.80
N PRO A 194 2.15 4.76 14.94
CA PRO A 194 2.09 6.15 15.36
C PRO A 194 2.96 7.04 14.47
N ARG A 195 2.48 8.26 14.22
CA ARG A 195 3.24 9.26 13.49
C ARG A 195 4.48 9.66 14.29
N ASP A 196 5.61 9.65 13.59
CA ASP A 196 6.87 10.18 14.06
C ASP A 196 7.63 10.64 12.82
N THR A 197 7.42 11.91 12.46
CA THR A 197 8.02 12.51 11.27
C THR A 197 9.55 12.45 11.31
N GLY A 198 10.17 12.44 12.49
CA GLY A 198 11.62 12.36 12.65
C GLY A 198 12.21 10.94 12.58
N TYR A 199 11.38 9.90 12.59
CA TYR A 199 11.82 8.53 12.90
C TYR A 199 12.95 8.01 11.99
N PHE A 200 12.82 8.22 10.69
CA PHE A 200 13.77 7.70 9.70
C PHE A 200 14.92 8.68 9.39
N ARG A 201 14.88 9.91 9.90
CA ARG A 201 15.82 11.00 9.57
C ARG A 201 17.26 10.69 9.96
N SER A 202 17.46 9.92 11.04
CA SER A 202 18.79 9.63 11.61
C SER A 202 19.62 8.63 10.80
N GLN A 203 19.07 8.07 9.71
CA GLN A 203 19.79 7.12 8.86
C GLN A 203 20.93 7.81 8.10
N ARG A 204 22.12 7.18 8.12
CA ARG A 204 23.27 7.68 7.34
C ARG A 204 23.03 7.43 5.85
N PRO A 205 23.62 8.22 4.94
CA PRO A 205 23.41 8.05 3.49
C PRO A 205 23.65 6.63 2.98
N LYS A 206 24.72 5.96 3.47
CA LYS A 206 25.02 4.56 3.11
C LYS A 206 23.99 3.54 3.60
N ASP A 207 23.25 3.87 4.66
CA ASP A 207 22.26 2.98 5.27
C ASP A 207 20.92 3.09 4.52
N LEU A 208 20.63 4.23 3.86
CA LEU A 208 19.42 4.44 3.05
C LEU A 208 19.27 3.43 1.91
N GLN A 209 20.39 2.92 1.39
CA GLN A 209 20.42 1.91 0.33
C GLN A 209 20.42 0.46 0.85
N GLN A 210 20.41 0.26 2.18
CA GLN A 210 20.47 -1.06 2.80
C GLN A 210 19.10 -1.50 3.30
N GLN A 211 18.47 -2.46 2.61
CA GLN A 211 17.17 -3.00 3.00
C GLN A 211 17.13 -3.51 4.45
N SER A 212 18.21 -4.13 4.94
CA SER A 212 18.30 -4.64 6.31
C SER A 212 18.24 -3.54 7.39
N ARG A 213 18.67 -2.33 7.07
CA ARG A 213 18.60 -1.17 7.97
C ARG A 213 17.17 -0.68 8.12
N TRP A 214 16.49 -0.49 7.00
CA TRP A 214 15.05 -0.17 6.97
C TRP A 214 14.21 -1.24 7.66
N ARG A 215 14.49 -2.52 7.38
CA ARG A 215 13.78 -3.65 7.99
C ARG A 215 13.82 -3.55 9.51
N ARG A 216 15.01 -3.33 10.08
CA ARG A 216 15.19 -3.20 11.53
C ARG A 216 14.40 -2.03 12.13
N LEU A 217 14.27 -0.92 11.41
CA LEU A 217 13.51 0.23 11.88
C LEU A 217 12.00 -0.06 11.89
N TYR A 218 11.48 -0.66 10.82
CA TYR A 218 10.08 -1.07 10.78
C TYR A 218 9.75 -2.18 11.80
N ASP A 219 10.60 -3.20 11.91
CA ASP A 219 10.45 -4.27 12.93
C ASP A 219 10.36 -3.65 14.34
N LYS A 220 11.19 -2.65 14.64
CA LYS A 220 11.17 -1.94 15.92
C LYS A 220 9.86 -1.18 16.14
N LEU A 221 9.37 -0.42 15.15
CA LEU A 221 8.07 0.26 15.26
C LEU A 221 6.93 -0.71 15.55
N ILE A 222 6.92 -1.84 14.83
CA ILE A 222 5.86 -2.85 14.93
C ILE A 222 5.92 -3.60 16.27
N ALA A 223 7.12 -3.91 16.75
CA ALA A 223 7.29 -4.60 18.02
C ALA A 223 7.02 -3.69 19.23
N ASP A 224 7.53 -2.45 19.20
CA ASP A 224 7.57 -1.59 20.38
C ASP A 224 6.36 -0.65 20.46
N ARG A 225 5.94 -0.06 19.32
CA ARG A 225 4.95 1.04 19.31
C ARG A 225 3.55 0.61 18.88
N ARG A 226 3.41 -0.28 17.89
CA ARG A 226 2.09 -0.76 17.43
C ARG A 226 1.22 -1.35 18.57
N PRO A 227 1.77 -2.14 19.53
CA PRO A 227 0.95 -2.69 20.61
C PRO A 227 0.35 -1.61 21.51
N LEU A 228 1.02 -0.46 21.68
CA LEU A 228 0.56 0.63 22.54
C LEU A 228 -0.76 1.23 22.04
N LEU A 229 -0.92 1.35 20.70
CA LEU A 229 -2.19 1.75 20.06
C LEU A 229 -3.32 0.74 20.30
N SER A 230 -2.98 -0.51 20.65
CA SER A 230 -3.93 -1.54 21.05
C SER A 230 -4.05 -1.69 22.57
N LYS A 231 -3.52 -0.74 23.36
CA LYS A 231 -3.45 -0.77 24.82
C LYS A 231 -2.77 -2.04 25.33
N GLN A 232 -1.68 -2.42 24.67
CA GLN A 232 -0.85 -3.55 25.02
C GLN A 232 0.61 -3.11 25.16
N ARG A 233 1.31 -3.69 26.13
CA ARG A 233 2.77 -3.65 26.18
C ARG A 233 3.38 -4.43 25.02
N PRO A 234 4.68 -4.26 24.70
CA PRO A 234 5.36 -5.07 23.69
C PRO A 234 5.24 -6.60 23.90
N ASN A 235 5.15 -7.04 25.17
CA ASN A 235 4.93 -8.45 25.54
C ASN A 235 3.46 -8.91 25.45
N ARG A 236 2.56 -8.09 24.87
CA ARG A 236 1.12 -8.33 24.70
C ARG A 236 0.28 -8.34 25.97
N GLN A 237 0.86 -7.97 27.12
CA GLN A 237 0.07 -7.71 28.33
C GLN A 237 -0.81 -6.47 28.12
N LEU A 238 -2.08 -6.57 28.49
CA LEU A 238 -3.00 -5.44 28.46
C LEU A 238 -2.55 -4.36 29.45
N ILE A 239 -2.74 -3.11 29.05
CA ILE A 239 -2.54 -1.93 29.89
C ILE A 239 -3.93 -1.48 30.33
N GLU A 240 -4.18 -1.47 31.63
CA GLU A 240 -5.47 -1.07 32.18
C GLU A 240 -5.70 0.42 32.00
N ALA A 241 -6.96 0.83 31.85
CA ALA A 241 -7.30 2.23 31.62
C ALA A 241 -6.86 3.15 32.77
N GLU A 242 -6.87 2.64 34.00
CA GLU A 242 -6.38 3.40 35.17
C GLU A 242 -4.87 3.61 35.11
N GLU A 243 -4.11 2.59 34.67
CA GLU A 243 -2.66 2.72 34.50
C GLU A 243 -2.31 3.77 33.44
N LEU A 244 -3.03 3.77 32.31
CA LEU A 244 -2.85 4.79 31.27
C LEU A 244 -3.18 6.20 31.80
N ARG A 245 -4.21 6.32 32.64
CA ARG A 245 -4.60 7.59 33.25
C ARG A 245 -3.54 8.10 34.22
N ASP A 246 -3.05 7.25 35.12
CA ASP A 246 -1.98 7.59 36.06
C ASP A 246 -0.70 8.01 35.33
N GLN A 247 -0.34 7.30 34.26
CA GLN A 247 0.82 7.63 33.44
C GLN A 247 0.62 8.97 32.73
N PHE A 248 -0.56 9.22 32.16
CA PHE A 248 -0.87 10.48 31.51
C PHE A 248 -0.81 11.65 32.49
N GLU A 249 -1.42 11.55 33.68
CA GLU A 249 -1.34 12.62 34.69
C GLU A 249 0.11 12.91 35.12
N THR A 250 0.99 11.91 35.11
CA THR A 250 2.42 12.09 35.45
C THR A 250 3.16 12.94 34.42
N VAL A 251 2.84 12.79 33.13
CA VAL A 251 3.53 13.49 32.02
C VAL A 251 2.69 14.64 31.43
N ARG A 252 1.51 14.91 31.99
CA ARG A 252 0.50 15.81 31.45
C ARG A 252 1.04 17.21 31.15
N ASP A 253 1.88 17.72 32.04
CA ASP A 253 2.48 19.06 31.93
C ASP A 253 3.56 19.17 30.84
N GLU A 254 4.07 18.04 30.34
CA GLU A 254 5.03 17.96 29.23
C GLU A 254 4.34 17.87 27.85
N ILE A 255 3.02 17.66 27.85
CA ILE A 255 2.17 17.53 26.65
C ILE A 255 1.34 18.80 26.49
N ALA A 256 1.26 19.31 25.26
CA ALA A 256 0.47 20.50 24.97
C ALA A 256 -1.03 20.30 25.30
N ALA A 257 -1.63 21.29 25.98
CA ALA A 257 -2.98 21.17 26.55
C ALA A 257 -4.07 20.90 25.51
N GLU A 258 -3.87 21.39 24.28
CA GLU A 258 -4.75 21.13 23.13
C GLU A 258 -4.81 19.65 22.71
N LEU A 259 -3.81 18.84 23.08
CA LEU A 259 -3.75 17.41 22.75
C LEU A 259 -4.39 16.54 23.83
N HIS A 260 -4.57 17.06 25.05
CA HIS A 260 -5.13 16.32 26.18
C HIS A 260 -6.48 15.65 25.85
N PRO A 261 -7.46 16.32 25.18
CA PRO A 261 -8.73 15.68 24.87
C PRO A 261 -8.60 14.44 23.99
N THR A 262 -7.64 14.43 23.06
CA THR A 262 -7.37 13.27 22.20
C THR A 262 -6.85 12.09 23.01
N ILE A 263 -5.93 12.34 23.94
CA ILE A 263 -5.35 11.32 24.83
C ILE A 263 -6.41 10.79 25.79
N GLU A 264 -7.18 11.67 26.44
CA GLU A 264 -8.27 11.29 27.35
C GLU A 264 -9.34 10.45 26.63
N ALA A 265 -9.70 10.82 25.39
CA ALA A 265 -10.62 10.03 24.57
C ALA A 265 -10.06 8.64 24.24
N PHE A 266 -8.78 8.54 23.88
CA PHE A 266 -8.11 7.25 23.69
C PHE A 266 -8.12 6.43 24.97
N ILE A 267 -7.79 6.99 26.13
CA ILE A 267 -7.78 6.27 27.41
C ILE A 267 -9.16 5.71 27.74
N ALA A 268 -10.22 6.50 27.51
CA ALA A 268 -11.60 6.10 27.79
C ALA A 268 -12.17 5.05 26.80
N SER A 269 -11.61 4.94 25.59
CA SER A 269 -12.15 4.03 24.56
C SER A 269 -11.84 2.54 24.84
N PRO A 270 -12.60 1.58 24.29
CA PRO A 270 -12.21 0.18 24.34
C PRO A 270 -10.96 -0.10 23.48
N ALA A 271 -10.14 -1.08 23.89
CA ALA A 271 -8.98 -1.49 23.10
C ALA A 271 -9.35 -1.87 21.64
N GLY A 272 -8.38 -1.67 20.74
CA GLY A 272 -8.48 -1.95 19.31
C GLY A 272 -8.31 -0.71 18.43
N TRP A 273 -8.30 -0.93 17.11
CA TRP A 273 -8.21 0.14 16.11
C TRP A 273 -9.60 0.79 15.91
N ARG A 274 -9.74 2.05 16.31
CA ARG A 274 -10.99 2.84 16.31
C ARG A 274 -10.64 4.31 16.04
N GLU A 275 -11.66 5.15 15.88
CA GLU A 275 -11.49 6.60 15.65
C GLU A 275 -10.60 7.27 16.70
N GLU A 276 -10.74 6.94 17.99
CA GLU A 276 -9.89 7.52 19.04
C GLU A 276 -8.42 7.09 18.93
N THR A 277 -8.19 5.83 18.54
CA THR A 277 -6.85 5.28 18.30
C THR A 277 -6.23 5.88 17.04
N GLU A 278 -7.02 6.07 15.99
CA GLU A 278 -6.61 6.74 14.75
C GLU A 278 -6.18 8.17 15.05
N ARG A 279 -7.00 8.94 15.77
CA ARG A 279 -6.64 10.31 16.19
C ARG A 279 -5.37 10.36 17.03
N LEU A 280 -5.18 9.42 17.95
CA LEU A 280 -3.94 9.35 18.74
C LEU A 280 -2.73 9.01 17.86
N ALA A 281 -2.88 8.08 16.91
CA ALA A 281 -1.81 7.71 15.99
C ALA A 281 -1.39 8.87 15.08
N GLU A 282 -2.29 9.81 14.80
CA GLU A 282 -2.02 11.01 13.99
C GLU A 282 -1.26 12.12 14.72
N LEU A 283 -1.12 12.08 16.05
CA LEU A 283 -0.29 13.02 16.80
C LEU A 283 1.20 12.74 16.54
N GLU A 284 2.09 13.74 16.68
CA GLU A 284 3.53 13.51 16.51
C GLU A 284 4.12 12.92 17.79
N TRP A 285 4.27 11.60 17.89
CA TRP A 285 4.56 10.96 19.17
C TRP A 285 5.86 11.41 19.83
N GLU A 286 6.93 11.58 19.06
CA GLU A 286 8.22 12.03 19.60
C GLU A 286 8.24 13.55 19.85
N GLN A 287 7.57 14.36 19.02
CA GLN A 287 7.59 15.82 19.14
C GLN A 287 6.62 16.32 20.21
N ASP A 288 5.46 15.68 20.33
CA ASP A 288 4.36 16.05 21.20
C ASP A 288 4.39 15.30 22.55
N ASN A 289 5.41 14.46 22.78
CA ASN A 289 5.60 13.64 23.99
C ASN A 289 4.43 12.70 24.31
N ILE A 290 3.90 12.00 23.30
CA ILE A 290 2.72 11.10 23.40
C ILE A 290 3.09 9.71 23.93
#